data_AF-A0A2M8N8Z9-F1
#
_entry.id   AF-A0A2M8N8Z9-F1
#
_cell.length_a   1.000
_cell.length_b   1.000
_cell.length_c   1.000
_cell.angle_alpha   90.00
_cell.angle_beta   90.00
_cell.angle_gamma   90.00
#
_symmetry.space_group_name_H-M   'P 1'
#
loop_
_entity.id
_entity.type
_entity.pdbx_description
1 polymer ?
#
loop_
_entity_poly.entity_id
_entity_poly.type
_entity_poly.pdbx_seq_one_letter_code
_entity_poly.pdbx_strand_id
1 'polypeptide(L)' 'WLHDLGVILIGLDSPSVDSFDSKDLSCHHALFQRGIVNLESLYLRDVPDGYYELIALPLKLDEVCGSPVRAILRQQEG' A
#
# COMPACT_ATOMS: atom_id res chain seq x y z
N TRP A 1 2.71 -15.86 0.81
CA TRP A 1 1.35 -15.97 0.22
C TRP A 1 1.08 -14.87 -0.79
N LEU A 2 0.85 -13.60 -0.42
CA LEU A 2 0.55 -12.53 -1.40
C LEU A 2 1.61 -12.40 -2.52
N HIS A 3 2.89 -12.41 -2.15
CA HIS A 3 4.01 -12.45 -3.11
C HIS A 3 3.89 -13.61 -4.11
N ASP A 4 3.51 -14.80 -3.64
CA ASP A 4 3.44 -16.01 -4.47
C ASP A 4 2.25 -15.97 -5.44
N LEU A 5 1.31 -15.04 -5.21
CA LEU A 5 0.22 -14.71 -6.14
C LEU A 5 0.58 -13.56 -7.10
N GLY A 6 1.81 -13.04 -7.05
CA GLY A 6 2.27 -11.95 -7.92
C GLY A 6 1.85 -10.54 -7.46
N VAL A 7 1.37 -10.38 -6.22
CA VAL A 7 1.06 -9.05 -5.66
C VAL A 7 2.35 -8.27 -5.45
N ILE A 8 2.40 -7.03 -5.94
CA ILE A 8 3.55 -6.12 -5.82
C ILE A 8 3.30 -4.93 -4.88
N LEU A 9 2.05 -4.69 -4.48
CA LEU A 9 1.67 -3.60 -3.60
C LEU A 9 0.52 -4.03 -2.70
N ILE A 10 0.55 -3.62 -1.42
CA ILE A 10 -0.56 -3.75 -0.48
C ILE A 10 -1.03 -2.37 -0.01
N GLY A 11 -2.34 -2.14 -0.01
CA GLY A 11 -2.97 -0.91 0.47
C GLY A 11 -3.79 -1.17 1.73
N LEU A 12 -3.73 -0.29 2.72
CA LEU A 12 -4.48 -0.37 3.97
C LEU A 12 -5.14 0.97 4.32
N ASP A 13 -6.29 0.91 4.97
CA ASP A 13 -6.95 2.07 5.60
C ASP A 13 -6.50 2.30 7.05
N SER A 14 -5.53 1.52 7.52
CA SER A 14 -4.81 1.70 8.78
C SER A 14 -3.53 2.51 8.59
N PRO A 15 -2.98 3.12 9.66
CA PRO A 15 -1.74 3.87 9.59
C PRO A 15 -0.47 3.00 9.49
N SER A 16 -0.59 1.67 9.51
CA SER A 16 0.56 0.76 9.46
C SER A 16 0.13 -0.65 9.01
N VAL A 17 1.02 -1.36 8.30
CA VAL A 17 0.96 -2.82 8.07
C VAL A 17 1.30 -3.66 9.31
N ASP A 18 1.96 -3.05 10.30
CA ASP A 18 2.32 -3.67 11.57
C ASP A 18 1.38 -3.20 12.70
N SER A 19 1.35 -3.96 13.80
CA SER A 19 0.70 -3.53 15.04
C SER A 19 1.28 -2.20 15.53
N PHE A 20 0.44 -1.36 16.14
CA PHE A 20 0.82 0.00 16.57
C PHE A 20 2.01 0.04 17.55
N ASP A 21 2.14 -0.98 18.39
CA ASP A 21 3.20 -1.13 19.39
C ASP A 21 4.40 -1.95 18.90
N SER A 22 4.39 -2.39 17.63
CA SER A 22 5.47 -3.15 17.02
C SER A 22 6.72 -2.29 16.87
N LYS A 23 7.82 -2.75 17.49
CA LYS A 23 9.17 -2.18 17.29
C LYS A 23 9.99 -2.94 16.26
N ASP A 24 9.61 -4.18 16.01
CA ASP A 24 10.36 -5.08 15.14
C ASP A 24 9.93 -4.96 13.67
N LEU A 25 8.81 -4.29 13.38
CA LEU A 25 8.30 -4.00 12.04
C LEU A 25 8.33 -5.23 11.11
N SER A 26 7.91 -6.38 11.65
CA SER A 26 8.04 -7.66 10.98
C SER A 26 7.27 -7.74 9.66
N CYS A 27 6.11 -7.08 9.55
CA CYS A 27 5.38 -6.99 8.29
C CYS A 27 6.15 -6.14 7.28
N HIS A 28 6.63 -4.95 7.67
CA HIS A 28 7.45 -4.12 6.78
C HIS A 28 8.66 -4.88 6.24
N HIS A 29 9.40 -5.59 7.10
CA HIS A 29 10.56 -6.38 6.67
C HIS A 29 10.18 -7.52 5.72
N ALA A 30 9.08 -8.23 5.99
CA ALA A 30 8.60 -9.28 5.11
C ALA A 30 8.20 -8.76 3.72
N LEU A 31 7.54 -7.59 3.67
CA LEU A 31 7.17 -6.94 2.41
C LEU A 31 8.42 -6.48 1.64
N PHE A 32 9.35 -5.79 2.30
CA PHE A 32 10.60 -5.31 1.71
C PHE A 32 11.44 -6.45 1.10
N GLN A 33 11.62 -7.55 1.84
CA GLN A 33 12.37 -8.72 1.36
C GLN A 33 11.76 -9.39 0.13
N ARG A 34 10.46 -9.16 -0.11
CA ARG A 34 9.70 -9.70 -1.24
C ARG A 34 9.45 -8.67 -2.33
N GLY A 35 9.99 -7.46 -2.21
CA GLY A 35 9.78 -6.37 -3.17
C GLY A 35 8.33 -5.89 -3.25
N ILE A 36 7.56 -6.07 -2.18
CA ILE A 36 6.18 -5.54 -2.08
C ILE A 36 6.23 -4.18 -1.39
N VAL A 37 5.54 -3.21 -1.96
CA VAL A 37 5.40 -1.85 -1.39
C VAL A 37 4.09 -1.75 -0.60
N ASN A 38 4.09 -1.03 0.53
CA ASN A 38 2.89 -0.69 1.28
C ASN A 38 2.40 0.73 1.00
N LEU A 39 1.08 0.91 1.00
CA LEU A 39 0.37 2.18 0.92
C LEU A 39 -0.61 2.27 2.09
N GLU A 40 -0.38 3.22 2.98
CA GLU A 40 -1.07 3.28 4.28
C GLU A 40 -2.01 4.48 4.37
N SER A 41 -2.93 4.44 5.34
CA SER A 41 -3.91 5.50 5.62
C SER A 41 -4.83 5.85 4.44
N LEU A 42 -5.19 4.85 3.63
CA LEU A 42 -6.21 5.01 2.59
C LEU A 42 -7.58 5.30 3.20
N TYR A 43 -8.40 6.09 2.50
CA TYR A 43 -9.80 6.28 2.88
C TYR A 43 -10.69 5.40 2.00
N LEU A 44 -11.12 4.25 2.53
CA LEU A 44 -11.88 3.23 1.78
C LEU A 44 -13.36 3.09 2.22
N ARG A 45 -13.82 3.87 3.21
CA ARG A 45 -15.15 3.71 3.84
C ARG A 45 -16.32 3.61 2.86
N ASP A 46 -16.28 4.41 1.79
CA ASP A 46 -17.38 4.56 0.83
C ASP A 46 -17.03 3.94 -0.54
N VAL A 47 -16.00 3.09 -0.60
CA VAL A 47 -15.54 2.40 -1.81
C VAL A 47 -16.07 0.96 -1.79
N PRO A 48 -16.96 0.58 -2.74
CA PRO A 48 -17.39 -0.81 -2.85
C PRO A 48 -16.26 -1.75 -3.24
N ASP A 49 -16.29 -2.98 -2.73
CA ASP A 49 -15.38 -4.05 -3.16
C ASP A 49 -15.42 -4.25 -4.67
N GLY A 50 -14.26 -4.46 -5.28
CA GLY A 50 -14.15 -4.69 -6.71
C GLY A 50 -12.75 -4.44 -7.27
N TYR A 51 -12.64 -4.53 -8.59
CA TYR A 51 -11.42 -4.24 -9.30
C TYR A 51 -11.40 -2.78 -9.75
N TYR A 52 -10.29 -2.10 -9.46
CA TYR A 52 -10.04 -0.72 -9.83
C TYR A 52 -8.64 -0.59 -10.38
N GLU A 53 -8.42 0.45 -11.17
CA GLU A 53 -7.08 0.95 -11.38
C GLU A 53 -6.69 1.87 -10.24
N LEU A 54 -5.60 1.52 -9.56
CA LEU A 54 -4.99 2.35 -8.53
C LEU A 54 -4.01 3.34 -9.17
N ILE A 55 -4.15 4.61 -8.84
CA ILE A 55 -3.15 5.65 -9.14
C ILE A 55 -2.71 6.25 -7.81
N ALA A 56 -1.46 5.97 -7.42
CA ALA A 56 -0.87 6.38 -6.14
C ALA A 56 0.62 6.68 -6.30
N LEU A 57 0.95 7.58 -7.22
CA LEU A 57 2.34 7.89 -7.55
C LEU A 57 3.03 8.66 -6.41
N PRO A 58 4.22 8.23 -5.95
CA PRO A 58 5.01 9.00 -5.00
C PRO A 58 5.55 10.27 -5.65
N LEU A 59 5.77 11.30 -4.82
CA LEU A 59 6.58 12.44 -5.20
C LEU A 59 8.02 11.95 -5.46
N LYS A 60 8.70 12.62 -6.39
CA LYS A 60 10.11 12.37 -6.68
C LYS A 60 10.98 13.06 -5.64
N LEU A 61 11.04 12.46 -4.45
CA LEU A 61 11.85 12.90 -3.31
C LEU A 61 13.07 11.99 -3.19
N ASP A 62 14.23 12.58 -2.94
CA ASP A 62 15.47 11.83 -2.70
C ASP A 62 15.69 11.65 -1.19
N GLU A 63 16.42 10.58 -0.82
CA GLU A 63 16.81 10.27 0.57
C GLU A 63 15.66 10.12 1.59
N VAL A 64 14.43 9.85 1.15
CA VAL A 64 13.26 9.65 2.03
C VAL A 64 12.83 8.19 2.11
N CYS A 65 12.28 7.79 3.26
CA CYS A 65 11.74 6.44 3.49
C CYS A 65 10.32 6.24 2.92
N GLY A 66 9.68 7.31 2.42
CA GLY A 66 8.33 7.28 1.89
C GLY A 66 7.90 8.64 1.35
N SER A 67 6.78 8.68 0.63
CA SER A 67 6.20 9.91 0.08
C SER A 67 4.71 9.96 0.36
N PRO A 68 4.15 11.13 0.70
CA PRO A 68 2.70 11.30 0.61
C PRO A 68 2.27 11.13 -0.85
N VAL A 69 1.03 10.67 -1.04
CA VAL A 69 0.42 10.48 -2.36
C VAL A 69 -1.01 11.00 -2.36
N ARG A 70 -1.50 11.37 -3.54
CA ARG A 70 -2.93 11.46 -3.79
C ARG A 70 -3.38 10.13 -4.40
N ALA A 71 -3.68 9.16 -3.54
CA ALA A 71 -4.23 7.88 -3.98
C ALA A 71 -5.65 8.08 -4.51
N ILE A 72 -5.92 7.60 -5.73
CA ILE A 72 -7.25 7.56 -6.32
C ILE A 72 -7.51 6.19 -6.93
N LEU A 73 -8.78 5.82 -6.98
CA LEU A 73 -9.27 4.64 -7.68
C LEU A 73 -10.04 5.11 -8.90
N ARG A 74 -9.73 4.55 -10.07
CA ARG A 74 -10.48 4.72 -11.30
C ARG A 74 -11.19 3.40 -11.60
N GLN A 75 -12.49 3.48 -11.90
CA GLN A 75 -13.22 2.31 -12.39
C GLN A 75 -12.60 1.85 -13.69
N GLN A 76 -12.37 0.54 -13.82
CA GLN A 76 -11.97 -0.02 -15.10
C GLN A 76 -13.22 -0.09 -16.00
N GLU A 77 -13.15 0.51 -17.18
CA GLU A 77 -14.13 0.24 -18.23
C GLU A 77 -13.88 -1.19 -18.74
N GLY A 78 -14.95 -1.99 -18.79
CA GLY A 78 -14.90 -3.37 -19.29
C GLY A 78 -14.72 -3.46 -20.79
#